data_AF-A0A5C7J718-F1
#
_entry.id   AF-A0A5C7J718-F1
#
_cell.length_a   1.000
_cell.length_b   1.000
_cell.length_c   1.000
_cell.angle_alpha   90.00
_cell.angle_beta   90.00
_cell.angle_gamma   90.00
#
_symmetry.space_group_name_H-M   'P 1'
#
loop_
_entity.id
_entity.type
_entity.pdbx_description
1 polymer ?
#
loop_
_entity_poly.entity_id
_entity_poly.type
_entity_poly.pdbx_seq_one_letter_code
_entity_poly.pdbx_strand_id
1 'polypeptide(L)'
;MLDTQRKASLGLAIAYVLLLWWGEGWRSALMLVFPLLIPLAMIWFAEEIGEYLGWAGRSQIDQKTHPALVRWLGWAFLVLPGIAIVAGGGVF
;
A
#
# COMPACT_ATOMS: atom_id res chain seq x y z
N MET A 1 7.56 3.11 18.96
CA MET A 1 7.99 4.27 18.13
C MET A 1 7.58 3.95 16.70
N LEU A 2 6.86 4.84 15.99
CA LEU A 2 6.56 4.62 14.57
C LEU A 2 7.85 4.83 13.75
N ASP A 3 8.31 3.79 13.08
CA ASP A 3 9.47 3.84 12.17
C ASP A 3 9.26 4.85 11.03
N THR A 4 10.35 5.46 10.55
CA THR A 4 10.32 6.48 9.49
C THR A 4 9.55 6.02 8.25
N GLN A 5 9.68 4.74 7.87
CA GLN A 5 8.95 4.18 6.73
C GLN A 5 7.43 4.09 6.96
N ARG A 6 7.01 3.78 8.19
CA ARG A 6 5.58 3.71 8.55
C ARG A 6 4.94 5.11 8.52
N LYS A 7 5.66 6.13 8.99
CA LYS A 7 5.22 7.54 8.90
C LYS A 7 5.17 8.02 7.45
N ALA A 8 6.19 7.72 6.65
CA ALA A 8 6.25 8.15 5.25
C ALA A 8 5.13 7.51 4.40
N SER A 9 4.90 6.21 4.56
CA SER A 9 3.81 5.50 3.87
C SER A 9 2.43 6.01 4.26
N LEU A 10 2.21 6.28 5.56
CA LEU A 10 0.96 6.88 6.03
C LEU A 10 0.74 8.30 5.47
N GLY A 11 1.80 9.12 5.47
CA GLY A 11 1.75 10.47 4.89
C GLY A 11 1.36 10.45 3.40
N LEU A 12 1.96 9.55 2.62
CA LEU A 12 1.61 9.37 1.20
C LEU A 12 0.17 8.87 1.01
N ALA A 13 -0.28 7.89 1.80
CA ALA A 13 -1.65 7.40 1.73
C ALA A 13 -2.67 8.52 2.00
N ILE A 14 -2.42 9.34 3.04
CA ILE A 14 -3.26 10.51 3.34
C ILE A 14 -3.22 11.52 2.18
N ALA A 15 -2.04 11.79 1.62
CA ALA A 15 -1.90 12.70 0.49
C ALA A 15 -2.72 12.24 -0.72
N TYR A 16 -2.72 10.95 -1.07
CA TYR A 16 -3.53 10.44 -2.17
C TYR A 16 -5.04 10.58 -1.92
N VAL A 17 -5.50 10.27 -0.71
CA VAL A 17 -6.92 10.43 -0.35
C VAL A 17 -7.35 11.88 -0.44
N LEU A 18 -6.52 12.82 0.04
CA LEU A 18 -6.80 14.26 -0.03
C LEU A 18 -6.78 14.79 -1.48
N LEU A 19 -5.82 14.36 -2.29
CA LEU A 19 -5.74 14.73 -3.70
C LEU A 19 -6.99 14.26 -4.46
N LEU A 20 -7.40 13.01 -4.25
CA LEU A 20 -8.58 12.45 -4.91
C LEU A 20 -9.87 13.08 -4.39
N TRP A 21 -9.96 13.41 -3.10
CA TRP A 21 -11.09 14.15 -2.55
C TRP A 21 -11.19 15.53 -3.21
N TRP A 22 -10.09 16.26 -3.34
CA TRP A 22 -10.09 17.57 -3.98
C TRP A 22 -10.46 17.51 -5.47
N GLY A 23 -10.01 16.48 -6.20
CA GLY A 23 -10.24 16.33 -7.64
C GLY A 23 -11.61 15.76 -8.01
N GLU A 24 -12.03 14.69 -7.34
CA GLU A 24 -13.20 13.87 -7.74
C GLU A 24 -14.29 13.79 -6.65
N GLY A 25 -14.00 14.29 -5.46
CA GLY A 25 -14.92 14.30 -4.32
C GLY A 25 -14.74 13.12 -3.36
N TRP A 26 -15.50 13.17 -2.27
CA TRP A 26 -15.32 12.27 -1.12
C TRP A 26 -15.62 10.80 -1.41
N ARG A 27 -16.50 10.50 -2.39
CA ARG A 27 -16.85 9.11 -2.74
C ARG A 27 -15.67 8.38 -3.37
N SER A 28 -15.03 8.98 -4.37
CA SER A 28 -13.80 8.43 -4.99
C SER A 28 -12.69 8.29 -3.95
N ALA A 29 -12.52 9.29 -3.08
CA ALA A 29 -11.54 9.26 -2.00
C ALA A 29 -11.74 8.06 -1.05
N LEU A 30 -12.98 7.75 -0.66
CA LEU A 30 -13.29 6.59 0.18
C LEU A 30 -13.02 5.26 -0.53
N MET A 31 -13.28 5.17 -1.83
CA MET A 31 -12.96 3.97 -2.61
C MET A 31 -11.46 3.68 -2.64
N LEU A 32 -10.61 4.71 -2.51
CA LEU A 32 -9.15 4.57 -2.49
C LEU A 32 -8.61 4.10 -1.11
N VAL A 33 -9.34 4.35 -0.02
CA VAL A 33 -8.89 3.98 1.33
C VAL A 33 -8.64 2.48 1.46
N PHE A 34 -9.60 1.64 1.04
CA PHE A 34 -9.49 0.19 1.15
C PHE A 34 -8.28 -0.39 0.39
N PRO A 35 -8.07 -0.05 -0.90
CA PRO A 35 -6.87 -0.43 -1.64
C PRO A 35 -5.57 0.01 -0.99
N LEU A 36 -5.53 1.21 -0.38
CA LEU A 36 -4.33 1.75 0.29
C LEU A 36 -3.98 1.01 1.58
N LEU A 37 -4.93 0.32 2.23
CA LEU A 37 -4.64 -0.49 3.41
C LEU A 37 -3.71 -1.66 3.08
N ILE A 38 -3.76 -2.19 1.85
CA ILE A 38 -2.92 -3.31 1.42
C ILE A 38 -1.42 -2.93 1.45
N PRO A 39 -0.95 -1.90 0.71
CA PRO A 39 0.46 -1.49 0.76
C PRO A 39 0.88 -1.01 2.15
N LEU A 40 -0.02 -0.34 2.90
CA LEU A 40 0.25 0.04 4.30
C LEU A 40 0.52 -1.20 5.16
N ALA A 41 -0.33 -2.23 5.07
CA ALA A 41 -0.16 -3.46 5.81
C ALA A 41 1.15 -4.17 5.43
N MET A 42 1.50 -4.20 4.13
CA MET A 42 2.76 -4.78 3.66
C MET A 42 3.99 -4.05 4.22
N ILE A 43 3.97 -2.72 4.31
CA ILE A 43 5.11 -1.94 4.84
C ILE A 43 5.20 -2.09 6.36
N TRP A 44 4.05 -2.06 7.04
CA TRP A 44 3.98 -2.03 8.50
C TRP A 44 4.24 -3.41 9.10
N PHE A 45 3.69 -4.46 8.49
CA PHE A 45 3.76 -5.84 8.98
C PHE A 45 4.67 -6.73 8.13
N ALA A 46 5.70 -6.13 7.54
CA ALA A 46 6.60 -6.84 6.63
C ALA A 46 7.34 -8.02 7.28
N GLU A 47 7.62 -7.92 8.58
CA GLU A 47 8.29 -8.97 9.34
C GLU A 47 7.35 -10.14 9.56
N GLU A 48 6.14 -9.87 10.02
CA GLU A 48 5.09 -10.86 10.28
C GLU A 48 4.65 -11.57 9.00
N ILE A 49 4.50 -10.82 7.89
CA ILE A 49 4.17 -11.37 6.58
C ILE A 49 5.35 -12.19 6.02
N GLY A 50 6.58 -11.72 6.20
CA GLY A 50 7.78 -12.40 5.72
C GLY A 50 8.07 -13.71 6.45
N GLU A 51 7.70 -13.80 7.73
CA GLU A 51 7.84 -15.00 8.54
C GLU A 51 6.69 -16.00 8.40
N TYR A 52 5.62 -15.64 7.68
CA TYR A 52 4.49 -16.53 7.47
C TYR A 52 4.92 -17.79 6.72
N LEU A 53 4.78 -18.92 7.41
CA LEU A 53 4.94 -20.27 6.86
C LEU A 53 3.59 -20.96 7.00
N GLY A 54 2.98 -21.34 5.88
CA GLY A 54 1.60 -21.81 5.87
C GLY A 54 1.01 -21.84 4.48
N TRP A 55 -0.31 -21.98 4.39
CA TRP A 55 -1.01 -21.99 3.10
C TRP A 55 -1.42 -20.57 2.71
N ALA A 56 -1.10 -20.18 1.48
CA ALA A 56 -1.61 -18.96 0.85
C ALA A 56 -2.41 -19.37 -0.39
N GLY A 57 -3.74 -19.39 -0.24
CA GLY A 57 -4.65 -19.83 -1.30
C GLY A 57 -4.41 -21.31 -1.66
N ARG A 58 -3.95 -21.56 -2.88
CA ARG A 58 -3.66 -22.92 -3.40
C ARG A 58 -2.19 -23.32 -3.29
N SER A 59 -1.31 -22.41 -2.85
CA SER A 59 0.12 -22.68 -2.74
C SER A 59 0.54 -22.74 -1.29
N GLN A 60 1.43 -23.68 -0.97
CA GLN A 60 2.10 -23.73 0.31
C GLN A 60 3.29 -22.77 0.28
N ILE A 61 3.41 -21.94 1.31
CA ILE A 61 4.58 -21.11 1.58
C ILE A 61 5.44 -21.90 2.56
N ASP A 62 6.49 -22.50 2.02
CA ASP A 62 7.49 -23.33 2.71
C ASP A 62 8.77 -22.55 3.05
N GLN A 63 8.94 -21.35 2.48
CA GLN A 63 10.11 -20.50 2.68
C GLN A 63 9.74 -19.12 3.21
N LYS A 64 10.57 -18.61 4.12
CA LYS A 64 10.45 -17.25 4.65
C LYS A 64 10.82 -16.24 3.56
N THR A 65 9.99 -15.22 3.41
CA THR A 65 10.30 -14.09 2.52
C THR A 65 11.05 -13.04 3.32
N HIS A 66 12.16 -12.52 2.78
CA HIS A 66 12.91 -11.48 3.47
C HIS A 66 12.02 -10.22 3.65
N PRO A 67 11.87 -9.67 4.87
CA PRO A 67 10.97 -8.53 5.13
C PRO A 67 11.24 -7.28 4.25
N ALA A 68 12.48 -7.11 3.77
CA ALA A 68 12.82 -6.05 2.83
C ALA A 68 12.06 -6.15 1.49
N LEU A 69 11.84 -7.37 0.98
CA LEU A 69 11.08 -7.60 -0.26
C LEU A 69 9.60 -7.27 -0.08
N VAL A 70 9.02 -7.65 1.07
CA VAL A 70 7.63 -7.33 1.40
C VAL A 70 7.43 -5.81 1.50
N ARG A 71 8.36 -5.10 2.17
CA ARG A 71 8.35 -3.62 2.22
C ARG A 71 8.47 -3.02 0.83
N TRP A 72 9.38 -3.52 -0.01
CA TRP A 72 9.59 -3.01 -1.36
C TRP A 72 8.33 -3.17 -2.22
N LEU A 73 7.66 -4.33 -2.14
CA LEU A 73 6.37 -4.55 -2.80
C LEU A 73 5.29 -3.58 -2.29
N GLY A 74 5.19 -3.39 -0.97
CA GLY A 74 4.27 -2.42 -0.39
C GLY A 74 4.51 -1.00 -0.94
N TRP A 75 5.77 -0.59 -1.08
CA TRP A 75 6.13 0.68 -1.73
C TRP A 75 5.75 0.71 -3.21
N ALA A 76 6.00 -0.35 -3.97
CA ALA A 76 5.60 -0.44 -5.37
C ALA A 76 4.07 -0.29 -5.54
N PHE A 77 3.29 -0.97 -4.71
CA PHE A 77 1.83 -0.84 -4.68
C PHE A 77 1.36 0.54 -4.23
N LEU A 78 2.07 1.19 -3.30
CA LEU A 78 1.74 2.54 -2.84
C LEU A 78 1.97 3.60 -3.92
N VAL A 79 2.97 3.42 -4.78
CA VAL A 79 3.30 4.38 -5.85
C VAL A 79 2.33 4.28 -7.04
N LEU A 80 1.73 3.11 -7.28
CA LEU A 80 0.81 2.87 -8.40
C LEU A 80 -0.36 3.87 -8.48
N PRO A 81 -1.11 4.16 -7.39
CA PRO A 81 -2.13 5.21 -7.39
C PRO A 81 -1.58 6.57 -7.81
N GLY A 82 -0.38 6.95 -7.35
CA GLY A 82 0.26 8.19 -7.76
C GLY A 82 0.60 8.23 -9.25
N ILE A 83 1.11 7.12 -9.79
CA ILE A 83 1.36 6.98 -11.23
C ILE A 83 0.03 7.09 -12.00
N ALA A 84 -1.05 6.44 -11.56
CA ALA A 84 -2.35 6.52 -12.22
C ALA A 84 -2.91 7.95 -12.23
N ILE A 85 -2.83 8.66 -11.10
CA ILE A 85 -3.26 10.05 -10.98
C ILE A 85 -2.44 10.96 -11.91
N VAL A 86 -1.12 10.78 -11.97
CA VAL A 86 -0.21 11.64 -12.76
C VAL A 86 -0.23 11.30 -14.25
N ALA A 87 -0.20 10.02 -14.61
CA ALA A 87 -0.21 9.55 -15.99
C ALA A 87 -1.59 9.67 -16.65
N GLY A 88 -2.66 9.66 -15.84
CA GLY A 88 -4.04 9.77 -16.31
C GLY A 88 -4.46 11.17 -16.73
N GLY A 89 -3.80 12.25 -16.27
CA GLY A 89 -4.11 13.62 -16.70
C GLY A 89 -5.55 14.13 -16.43
N GLY A 90 -6.42 13.32 -15.84
CA GLY A 90 -7.82 13.63 -15.57
C GLY A 90 -8.62 12.36 -15.29
N VAL A 91 -9.13 12.28 -14.06
CA VAL A 91 -10.43 11.76 -13.61
C VAL A 91 -11.02 10.56 -14.36
N PHE A 92 -11.25 9.46 -13.63
CA PHE A 92 -12.14 8.37 -14.05
C PHE A 92 -13.58 8.84 -14.28
#